data_AF-A0AAW7F8S1-F1
#
_entry.id   AF-A0AAW7F8S1-F1
#
_cell.length_a   1.000
_cell.length_b   1.000
_cell.length_c   1.000
_cell.angle_alpha   90.00
_cell.angle_beta   90.00
_cell.angle_gamma   90.00
#
_symmetry.space_group_name_H-M   'P 1'
#
loop_
_entity.id
_entity.type
_entity.pdbx_description
1 polymer ?
#
loop_
_entity_poly.entity_id
_entity_poly.type
_entity_poly.pdbx_seq_one_letter_code
_entity_poly.pdbx_strand_id
1 'polypeptide(L)'
;MAYEATLSLPGICFTHYRTGEQAEDEAALMAAILADAMNAGAERMAQSSRDVTIHRMMVMVERHLRAAIYASTTSVLVDAQQDHPFAAIWGDGHVSSSDGQFFPAGGRGEASLEYNAKYGKRPGASI
;
A
#
# COMPACT_ATOMS: atom_id res chain seq x y z
N MET A 1 -7.89 17.70 -25.68
CA MET A 1 -6.51 17.18 -25.77
C MET A 1 -5.90 17.38 -24.39
N ALA A 2 -5.57 16.40 -23.56
CA ALA A 2 -5.53 14.95 -23.67
C ALA A 2 -5.94 14.40 -22.28
N TYR A 3 -6.88 13.45 -22.23
CA TYR A 3 -7.20 12.70 -21.01
C TYR A 3 -6.87 11.21 -21.19
N GLU A 4 -5.96 10.88 -22.10
CA GLU A 4 -5.28 9.59 -22.05
C GLU A 4 -3.98 9.80 -21.28
N ALA A 5 -4.10 9.98 -19.96
CA ALA A 5 -3.04 9.57 -19.08
C ALA A 5 -3.07 8.04 -19.10
N THR A 6 -2.47 7.46 -20.14
CA THR A 6 -2.07 6.07 -20.14
C THR A 6 -1.31 5.89 -18.84
N LEU A 7 -1.90 5.15 -17.90
CA LEU A 7 -1.36 4.80 -16.59
C LEU A 7 -0.20 3.80 -16.77
N SER A 8 0.73 4.13 -17.66
CA SER A 8 2.00 3.44 -17.80
C SER A 8 2.88 3.93 -16.66
N LEU A 9 2.62 3.39 -15.47
CA LEU A 9 3.49 3.53 -14.32
C LEU A 9 4.87 2.99 -14.72
N PRO A 10 5.90 3.84 -14.82
CA PRO A 10 7.20 3.42 -15.31
C PRO A 10 7.91 2.65 -14.19
N GLY A 11 7.83 1.33 -14.24
CA GLY A 11 8.54 0.48 -13.28
C GLY A 11 7.73 -0.76 -12.92
N ILE A 12 8.17 -1.89 -13.47
CA ILE A 12 7.73 -3.25 -13.14
C ILE A 12 6.20 -3.43 -13.24
N CYS A 13 5.75 -3.77 -14.44
CA CYS A 13 4.45 -4.38 -14.63
C CYS A 13 4.47 -5.81 -14.06
N PHE A 14 3.32 -6.36 -13.71
CA PHE A 14 3.16 -7.74 -13.24
C PHE A 14 3.49 -8.74 -14.36
N THR A 15 4.78 -8.91 -14.66
CA THR A 15 5.28 -9.76 -15.73
C THR A 15 5.48 -11.19 -15.27
N HIS A 16 5.40 -12.13 -16.21
CA HIS A 16 5.57 -13.55 -15.95
C HIS A 16 6.97 -13.84 -15.39
N TYR A 17 7.07 -14.53 -14.26
CA TYR A 17 8.34 -14.71 -13.51
C TYR A 17 9.48 -15.36 -14.32
N ARG A 18 9.13 -16.18 -15.31
CA ARG A 18 10.10 -16.87 -16.18
C ARG A 18 10.34 -16.19 -17.53
N THR A 19 9.28 -15.79 -18.24
CA THR A 19 9.36 -15.30 -19.62
C THR A 19 9.41 -13.77 -19.72
N GLY A 20 9.01 -13.06 -18.65
CA GLY A 20 8.91 -11.61 -18.66
C GLY A 20 7.69 -11.07 -19.42
N GLU A 21 6.81 -11.94 -19.92
CA GLU A 21 5.62 -11.54 -20.68
C GLU A 21 4.58 -10.86 -19.80
N GLN A 22 3.75 -10.02 -20.41
CA GLN A 22 2.62 -9.39 -19.73
C GLN A 22 1.56 -10.42 -19.36
N ALA A 23 0.74 -10.08 -18.36
CA ALA A 23 -0.39 -10.93 -17.99
C ALA A 23 -1.42 -10.98 -19.13
N GLU A 24 -1.75 -12.18 -19.57
CA GLU A 24 -2.76 -12.41 -20.63
C GLU A 24 -4.18 -12.08 -20.14
N ASP A 25 -4.42 -12.21 -18.83
CA ASP A 25 -5.73 -12.06 -18.20
C ASP A 25 -5.69 -10.96 -17.14
N GLU A 26 -5.75 -9.72 -17.60
CA GLU A 26 -5.66 -8.53 -16.76
C GLU A 26 -6.79 -8.47 -15.71
N ALA A 27 -8.00 -8.90 -16.06
CA ALA A 27 -9.13 -8.93 -15.14
C ALA A 27 -8.89 -9.89 -13.97
N ALA A 28 -8.39 -11.09 -14.26
CA ALA A 28 -8.05 -12.05 -13.20
C ALA A 28 -6.83 -11.59 -12.37
N LEU A 29 -5.87 -10.90 -12.99
CA LEU A 29 -4.71 -10.33 -12.31
C LEU A 29 -5.15 -9.24 -11.32
N MET A 30 -5.97 -8.29 -11.77
CA MET A 30 -6.52 -7.22 -10.92
C MET A 30 -7.34 -7.80 -9.77
N ALA A 31 -8.20 -8.78 -10.05
CA ALA A 31 -8.95 -9.47 -9.00
C ALA A 31 -8.02 -10.13 -7.97
N ALA A 32 -6.95 -10.78 -8.41
CA ALA A 32 -5.98 -11.40 -7.51
C ALA A 32 -5.28 -10.37 -6.61
N ILE A 33 -4.83 -9.25 -7.18
CA ILE A 33 -4.21 -8.14 -6.44
C ILE A 33 -5.19 -7.55 -5.42
N LEU A 34 -6.43 -7.30 -5.83
CA LEU A 34 -7.48 -6.76 -4.96
C LEU A 34 -7.85 -7.73 -3.83
N ALA A 35 -7.86 -9.03 -4.10
CA ALA A 35 -8.18 -10.04 -3.10
C ALA A 35 -7.13 -10.05 -1.96
N ASP A 36 -5.87 -9.88 -2.32
CA ASP A 36 -4.73 -9.79 -1.41
C ASP A 36 -4.77 -8.46 -0.64
N ALA A 37 -4.87 -7.34 -1.36
CA ALA A 37 -4.89 -6.00 -0.78
C ALA A 37 -6.04 -5.76 0.22
N MET A 38 -7.22 -6.37 -0.01
CA MET A 38 -8.38 -6.23 0.88
C MET A 38 -8.53 -7.37 1.89
N ASN A 39 -7.61 -8.33 1.95
CA ASN A 39 -7.73 -9.54 2.79
C ASN A 39 -9.04 -10.32 2.56
N ALA A 40 -9.62 -10.21 1.37
CA ALA A 40 -10.88 -10.88 1.01
C ALA A 40 -10.65 -12.36 0.69
N GLY A 41 -9.48 -12.70 0.14
CA GLY A 41 -9.18 -14.03 -0.38
C GLY A 41 -9.84 -14.30 -1.73
N ALA A 42 -9.31 -15.29 -2.47
CA ALA A 42 -9.68 -15.51 -3.86
C ALA A 42 -11.14 -15.96 -4.07
N GLU A 43 -11.71 -16.70 -3.12
CA GLU A 43 -13.07 -17.22 -3.22
C GLU A 43 -14.12 -16.10 -3.16
N ARG A 44 -14.05 -15.24 -2.13
CA ARG A 44 -14.96 -14.09 -2.00
C ARG A 44 -14.78 -13.10 -3.15
N MET A 45 -13.55 -12.90 -3.61
CA MET A 45 -13.30 -12.03 -4.75
C MET A 45 -13.90 -12.58 -6.04
N ALA A 46 -13.75 -13.88 -6.32
CA ALA A 46 -14.36 -14.51 -7.49
C ALA A 46 -15.89 -14.42 -7.47
N GLN A 47 -16.52 -14.59 -6.30
CA GLN A 47 -17.98 -14.41 -6.14
C GLN A 47 -18.44 -12.96 -6.36
N SER A 48 -17.56 -11.99 -6.08
CA SER A 48 -17.84 -10.55 -6.22
C SER A 48 -17.46 -10.00 -7.59
N SER A 49 -16.73 -10.78 -8.39
CA SER A 49 -16.21 -10.36 -9.70
C SER A 49 -17.03 -10.97 -10.82
N ARG A 50 -17.34 -10.17 -11.83
CA ARG A 50 -17.99 -10.67 -13.05
C ARG A 50 -16.95 -11.37 -13.91
N ASP A 51 -17.26 -12.59 -14.37
CA ASP A 51 -16.45 -13.36 -15.31
C ASP A 51 -15.02 -13.70 -14.86
N VAL A 52 -14.72 -13.65 -13.56
CA VAL A 52 -13.42 -14.08 -13.00
C VAL A 52 -13.62 -15.31 -12.11
N THR A 53 -12.88 -16.38 -12.38
CA THR A 53 -12.91 -17.59 -11.55
C THR A 53 -11.68 -17.67 -10.65
N ILE A 54 -11.81 -18.37 -9.51
CA ILE A 54 -10.70 -18.63 -8.58
C ILE A 54 -9.50 -19.23 -9.34
N HIS A 55 -9.75 -20.17 -10.25
CA HIS A 55 -8.70 -20.79 -11.06
C HIS A 55 -7.91 -19.77 -11.87
N ARG A 56 -8.61 -18.87 -12.59
CA ARG A 56 -7.95 -17.82 -13.39
C ARG A 56 -7.10 -16.90 -12.51
N MET A 57 -7.61 -16.52 -11.33
CA MET A 57 -6.85 -15.74 -10.36
C MET A 57 -5.60 -16.48 -9.87
N MET A 58 -5.69 -17.78 -9.55
CA MET A 58 -4.55 -18.56 -9.07
C MET A 58 -3.46 -18.70 -10.14
N VAL A 59 -3.84 -18.84 -11.41
CA VAL A 59 -2.87 -18.82 -12.52
C VAL A 59 -2.12 -17.48 -12.56
N MET A 60 -2.82 -16.35 -12.33
CA MET A 60 -2.17 -15.03 -12.28
C MET A 60 -1.25 -14.89 -11.06
N VAL A 61 -1.68 -15.35 -9.89
CA VAL A 61 -0.85 -15.37 -8.68
C VAL A 61 0.44 -16.14 -8.92
N GLU A 62 0.35 -17.35 -9.46
CA GLU A 62 1.50 -18.22 -9.69
C GLU A 62 2.49 -17.61 -10.68
N ARG A 63 1.98 -17.03 -11.77
CA ARG A 63 2.80 -16.55 -12.89
C ARG A 63 3.35 -15.15 -12.69
N HIS A 64 2.60 -14.23 -12.08
CA HIS A 64 2.88 -12.80 -12.14
C HIS A 64 3.10 -12.13 -10.77
N LEU A 65 2.64 -12.73 -9.65
CA LEU A 65 2.76 -12.09 -8.33
C LEU A 65 4.01 -12.56 -7.59
N ARG A 66 4.85 -11.61 -7.17
CA ARG A 66 6.01 -11.84 -6.31
C ARG A 66 6.12 -10.71 -5.29
N ALA A 67 6.66 -10.99 -4.11
CA ALA A 67 6.85 -9.96 -3.08
C ALA A 67 7.70 -8.78 -3.58
N ALA A 68 8.75 -9.04 -4.36
CA ALA A 68 9.57 -8.00 -4.97
C ALA A 68 8.79 -7.12 -5.97
N ILE A 69 7.87 -7.73 -6.74
CA ILE A 69 6.99 -7.00 -7.68
C ILE A 69 6.08 -6.08 -6.88
N TYR A 70 5.40 -6.60 -5.84
CA TYR A 70 4.56 -5.77 -4.98
C TYR A 70 5.32 -4.59 -4.36
N ALA A 71 6.52 -4.81 -3.84
CA ALA A 71 7.34 -3.73 -3.28
C ALA A 71 7.64 -2.65 -4.33
N SER A 72 8.04 -3.06 -5.54
CA SER A 72 8.33 -2.13 -6.63
C SER A 72 7.12 -1.36 -7.12
N THR A 73 6.00 -2.04 -7.40
CA THR A 73 4.76 -1.41 -7.89
C THR A 73 4.18 -0.47 -6.82
N THR A 74 4.31 -0.81 -5.54
CA THR A 74 3.88 0.07 -4.45
C THR A 74 4.72 1.34 -4.40
N SER A 75 6.04 1.27 -4.61
CA SER A 75 6.88 2.47 -4.71
C SER A 75 6.39 3.40 -5.81
N VAL A 76 6.17 2.85 -7.02
CA VAL A 76 5.71 3.65 -8.16
C VAL A 76 4.33 4.27 -7.90
N LEU A 77 3.44 3.55 -7.20
CA LEU A 77 2.15 4.07 -6.78
C LEU A 77 2.28 5.20 -5.75
N VAL A 78 3.16 5.04 -4.75
CA VAL A 78 3.42 6.04 -3.72
C VAL A 78 4.02 7.30 -4.35
N ASP A 79 4.98 7.15 -5.26
CA ASP A 79 5.60 8.27 -5.98
C ASP A 79 4.53 9.04 -6.78
N ALA A 80 3.68 8.33 -7.53
CA ALA A 80 2.58 8.95 -8.26
C ALA A 80 1.55 9.65 -7.34
N GLN A 81 1.31 9.12 -6.14
CA GLN A 81 0.44 9.76 -5.15
C GLN A 81 1.08 11.03 -4.56
N GLN A 82 2.39 11.02 -4.31
CA GLN A 82 3.16 12.16 -3.81
C GLN A 82 3.25 13.29 -4.85
N ASP A 83 3.40 12.95 -6.12
CA ASP A 83 3.42 13.91 -7.23
C ASP A 83 2.07 14.62 -7.44
N HIS A 84 0.98 14.09 -6.86
CA HIS A 84 -0.35 14.68 -7.02
C HIS A 84 -0.43 16.06 -6.34
N PRO A 85 -0.90 17.13 -7.01
CA PRO A 85 -0.92 18.49 -6.44
C PRO A 85 -1.67 18.61 -5.11
N PHE A 86 -2.71 17.78 -4.92
CA PHE A 86 -3.39 17.71 -3.62
C PHE A 86 -2.46 17.27 -2.50
N ALA A 87 -1.53 16.32 -2.68
CA ALA A 87 -0.67 15.82 -1.61
C ALA A 87 0.07 16.94 -0.86
N ALA A 88 0.48 18.00 -1.57
CA ALA A 88 1.16 19.16 -1.00
C ALA A 88 0.35 19.91 0.09
N ILE A 89 -0.99 19.83 0.08
CA ILE A 89 -1.83 20.42 1.15
C ILE A 89 -1.64 19.70 2.49
N TRP A 90 -1.27 18.41 2.46
CA TRP A 90 -1.06 17.60 3.65
C TRP A 90 0.40 17.61 4.14
N GLY A 91 1.31 18.24 3.39
CA GLY A 91 2.73 18.38 3.71
C GLY A 91 3.63 17.93 2.55
N ASP A 92 4.94 18.00 2.78
CA ASP A 92 5.99 17.60 1.83
C ASP A 92 6.39 16.11 1.97
N GLY A 93 5.67 15.35 2.80
CA GLY A 93 5.93 13.93 3.04
C GLY A 93 7.18 13.63 3.88
N HIS A 94 7.93 14.65 4.31
CA HIS A 94 9.13 14.46 5.14
C HIS A 94 8.84 14.44 6.65
N VAL A 95 7.64 14.88 7.04
CA VAL A 95 7.21 14.93 8.44
C VAL A 95 5.94 14.12 8.61
N SER A 96 6.00 13.09 9.45
CA SER A 96 4.81 12.30 9.81
C SER A 96 4.11 12.93 11.02
N SER A 97 2.78 12.94 11.02
CA SER A 97 2.00 13.31 12.21
C SER A 97 2.17 12.33 13.37
N SER A 98 2.74 11.12 13.16
CA SER A 98 3.06 10.16 14.22
C SER A 98 4.04 10.75 15.23
N ASP A 99 5.06 11.46 14.76
CA ASP A 99 6.21 11.94 15.56
C ASP A 99 5.82 13.03 16.58
N GLY A 100 4.53 13.34 16.68
CA GLY A 100 3.94 14.24 17.64
C GLY A 100 2.89 13.63 18.56
N GLN A 101 2.48 12.37 18.41
CA GLN A 101 1.38 11.84 19.20
C GLN A 101 1.83 11.58 20.65
N PHE A 102 1.40 12.45 21.57
CA PHE A 102 1.72 12.34 22.99
C PHE A 102 0.55 11.72 23.75
N PHE A 103 0.79 10.60 24.42
CA PHE A 103 -0.17 9.91 25.26
C PHE A 103 0.10 10.27 26.73
N PRO A 104 -0.72 11.14 27.36
CA PRO A 104 -0.54 11.49 28.76
C PRO A 104 -0.78 10.29 29.66
N ALA A 105 0.10 10.07 30.63
CA ALA A 105 -0.02 9.02 31.63
C ALA A 105 -0.38 9.63 32.99
N GLY A 106 -1.31 9.01 33.72
CA GLY A 106 -1.67 9.40 35.09
C GLY A 106 -1.52 8.24 36.09
N GLY A 107 -1.36 8.56 37.36
CA GLY A 107 -1.32 7.58 38.44
C GLY A 107 -0.03 6.74 38.46
N ARG A 108 -0.12 5.41 38.53
CA ARG A 108 1.05 4.53 38.68
C ARG A 108 2.01 4.53 37.48
N GLY A 109 1.56 5.00 36.31
CA GLY A 109 2.39 5.12 35.09
C GLY A 109 3.19 6.42 35.00
N GLU A 110 2.94 7.38 35.89
CA GLU A 110 3.58 8.71 35.89
C GLU A 110 5.08 8.64 36.20
N ALA A 111 5.48 7.70 37.08
CA ALA A 111 6.86 7.53 37.52
C ALA A 111 7.74 6.72 36.54
N SER A 112 7.16 6.13 35.49
CA SER A 112 7.84 5.20 34.58
C SER A 112 8.33 5.86 33.28
N LEU A 113 8.14 7.17 33.10
CA LEU A 113 8.34 7.83 31.81
C LEU A 113 9.47 8.85 31.89
N GLU A 114 10.57 8.51 31.19
CA GLU A 114 11.74 9.36 31.04
C GLU A 114 11.42 10.60 30.18
N TYR A 115 12.24 11.64 30.36
CA TYR A 115 12.11 12.94 29.73
C TYR A 115 11.86 12.88 28.20
N ASN A 116 10.82 13.57 27.74
CA ASN A 116 10.50 13.72 26.32
C ASN A 116 11.11 15.00 25.75
N ALA A 117 11.88 14.92 24.66
CA ALA A 117 12.57 16.07 24.07
C ALA A 117 11.62 17.20 23.57
N LYS A 118 10.38 16.87 23.21
CA LYS A 118 9.36 17.82 22.72
C LYS A 118 8.39 18.27 23.82
N TYR A 119 7.99 17.35 24.71
CA TYR A 119 6.96 17.57 25.73
C TYR A 119 7.50 17.82 27.15
N GLY A 120 8.81 17.68 27.34
CA GLY A 120 9.53 17.95 28.57
C GLY A 120 9.30 16.90 29.65
N LYS A 121 9.08 17.36 30.89
CA LYS A 121 8.79 16.51 32.06
C LYS A 121 7.30 16.15 32.20
N ARG A 122 6.47 16.44 31.20
CA ARG A 122 5.07 16.01 31.25
C ARG A 122 5.02 14.49 31.19
N PRO A 123 4.35 13.83 32.14
CA PRO A 123 4.25 12.39 32.16
C PRO A 123 3.39 11.90 31.01
N GLY A 124 4.02 11.12 30.13
CA GLY A 124 3.39 10.58 28.93
C GLY A 124 4.45 10.09 27.94
N ALA A 125 4.03 9.24 27.01
CA ALA A 125 4.89 8.72 25.97
C ALA A 125 4.56 9.38 24.63
N SER A 126 5.59 9.77 23.86
CA SER A 126 5.41 9.97 22.43
C SER A 126 5.82 8.69 21.71
N ILE A 127 5.03 8.28 20.72
CA ILE A 127 5.37 7.16 19.82
C ILE A 127 5.91 7.74 18.53
#